data_AF-A0A517YQC9-F1
#
_entry.id   AF-A0A517YQC9-F1
#
_cell.length_a   1.000
_cell.length_b   1.000
_cell.length_c   1.000
_cell.angle_alpha   90.00
_cell.angle_beta   90.00
_cell.angle_gamma   90.00
#
_symmetry.space_group_name_H-M   'P 1'
#
loop_
_entity.id
_entity.type
_entity.pdbx_description
1 polymer ?
#
loop_
_entity_poly.entity_id
_entity_poly.type
_entity_poly.pdbx_seq_one_letter_code
_entity_poly.pdbx_strand_id
1 'polypeptide(L)'
;MDNLAKYNRMMRRLSASMLSKYDDTQQSNTDNPSVGIGAAAGRILVSDTINLDDIPALLDGLDILAHAAEESHLYGKCARFDDTLGFTRPCYHPMLLHLHLAALTIAQPHLSPDQLERANQLTRQAASAFTWLAGFVVNNKPIPVLEIEQVIMATACLNWFRDLPASQIFGNNLGQFQNNPAADIIDILISRVLSHMGHDGELRPFDHDSGDLLDAWWYRELVALHGLIALAIKQQRIDWLDAAKRIAAHHLANTQPDHTTAQPWGVACYASQIDFNSFADQQLHDCEANWHLTRGGSGVVAALVLADASFTANAMLA
;
A
#
# COMPACT_ATOMS: atom_id res chain seq x y z
N MET A 1 -12.10 -12.69 -17.35
CA MET A 1 -11.17 -11.60 -17.70
C MET A 1 -11.91 -10.28 -17.99
N ASP A 2 -13.01 -10.32 -18.75
CA ASP A 2 -13.81 -9.12 -19.09
C ASP A 2 -14.24 -8.27 -17.87
N ASN A 3 -14.63 -8.92 -16.78
CA ASN A 3 -15.02 -8.24 -15.54
C ASN A 3 -13.86 -7.47 -14.90
N LEU A 4 -12.69 -8.09 -14.76
CA LEU A 4 -11.52 -7.41 -14.18
C LEU A 4 -11.08 -6.22 -15.04
N ALA A 5 -11.16 -6.33 -16.36
CA ALA A 5 -10.90 -5.21 -17.27
C ALA A 5 -11.93 -4.08 -17.11
N LYS A 6 -13.22 -4.39 -16.87
CA LYS A 6 -14.25 -3.39 -16.51
C LYS A 6 -13.86 -2.66 -15.23
N TYR A 7 -13.57 -3.38 -14.14
CA TYR A 7 -13.20 -2.79 -12.85
C TYR A 7 -11.91 -1.98 -12.93
N ASN A 8 -10.91 -2.45 -13.66
CA ASN A 8 -9.67 -1.70 -13.87
C ASN A 8 -9.96 -0.32 -14.49
N ARG A 9 -10.79 -0.25 -15.55
CA ARG A 9 -11.21 1.03 -16.13
C ARG A 9 -11.98 1.92 -15.16
N MET A 10 -12.84 1.35 -14.32
CA MET A 10 -13.59 2.11 -13.31
C MET A 10 -12.67 2.70 -12.23
N MET A 11 -11.79 1.88 -11.65
CA MET A 11 -10.80 2.31 -10.64
C MET A 11 -9.91 3.42 -11.19
N ARG A 12 -9.37 3.23 -12.39
CA ARG A 12 -8.53 4.20 -13.08
C ARG A 12 -9.24 5.54 -13.32
N ARG A 13 -10.46 5.49 -13.87
CA ARG A 13 -11.27 6.69 -14.15
C ARG A 13 -11.62 7.45 -12.87
N LEU A 14 -12.05 6.73 -11.83
CA LEU A 14 -12.46 7.34 -10.57
C LEU A 14 -11.26 7.99 -9.86
N SER A 15 -10.14 7.26 -9.77
CA SER A 15 -8.88 7.79 -9.23
C SER A 15 -8.41 9.05 -9.99
N ALA A 16 -8.37 9.00 -11.33
CA ALA A 16 -7.99 10.14 -12.16
C ALA A 16 -8.89 11.37 -11.91
N SER A 17 -10.21 11.17 -11.82
CA SER A 17 -11.16 12.25 -11.54
C SER A 17 -11.02 12.85 -10.14
N MET A 18 -10.56 12.07 -9.16
CA MET A 18 -10.31 12.55 -7.81
C MET A 18 -8.99 13.33 -7.75
N LEU A 19 -7.93 12.76 -8.31
CA LEU A 19 -6.59 13.36 -8.33
C LEU A 19 -6.50 14.62 -9.18
N SER A 20 -7.32 14.76 -10.23
CA SER A 20 -7.35 15.98 -11.06
C SER A 20 -7.88 17.21 -10.31
N LYS A 21 -8.52 17.02 -9.15
CA LYS A 21 -9.01 18.11 -8.29
C LYS A 21 -8.12 18.33 -7.08
N TYR A 22 -7.09 17.52 -6.90
CA TYR A 22 -6.13 17.65 -5.82
C TYR A 22 -4.97 18.54 -6.28
N ASP A 23 -4.75 19.65 -5.59
CA ASP A 23 -3.66 20.59 -5.86
C ASP A 23 -2.48 20.25 -4.94
N ASP A 24 -1.37 19.82 -5.55
CA ASP A 24 -0.14 19.45 -4.83
C ASP A 24 0.45 20.64 -4.05
N THR A 25 0.12 21.88 -4.43
CA THR A 25 0.65 23.08 -3.75
C THR A 25 0.03 23.32 -2.37
N GLN A 26 -1.08 22.64 -2.03
CA GLN A 26 -1.68 22.72 -0.69
C GLN A 26 -0.92 21.92 0.38
N GLN A 27 0.21 21.29 0.02
CA GLN A 27 1.03 20.46 0.90
C GLN A 27 1.90 21.26 1.90
N SER A 28 2.01 22.59 1.77
CA SER A 28 3.04 23.37 2.48
C SER A 28 2.64 23.96 3.84
N ASN A 29 1.51 23.57 4.43
CA ASN A 29 1.09 24.09 5.72
C ASN A 29 0.59 22.95 6.62
N THR A 30 1.47 22.46 7.50
CA THR A 30 1.22 21.92 8.85
C THR A 30 2.42 21.06 9.28
N ASP A 31 2.68 21.00 10.57
CA ASP A 31 3.83 20.31 11.18
C ASP A 31 3.86 18.78 10.97
N ASN A 32 2.97 18.21 10.14
CA ASN A 32 2.88 16.78 9.82
C ASN A 32 2.78 16.55 8.30
N PRO A 33 3.56 15.61 7.74
CA PRO A 33 3.48 15.31 6.32
C PRO A 33 2.15 14.60 5.99
N SER A 34 1.51 15.05 4.89
CA SER A 34 0.21 14.55 4.45
C SER A 34 0.36 13.43 3.42
N VAL A 35 -0.62 12.52 3.36
CA VAL A 35 -0.80 11.56 2.25
C VAL A 35 -0.90 12.22 0.87
N GLY A 36 -1.18 13.53 0.82
CA GLY A 36 -1.19 14.34 -0.39
C GLY A 36 0.07 14.21 -1.25
N ILE A 37 1.22 13.92 -0.65
CA ILE A 37 2.48 13.73 -1.37
C ILE A 37 2.43 12.57 -2.38
N GLY A 38 1.48 11.64 -2.24
CA GLY A 38 1.27 10.54 -3.18
C GLY A 38 0.53 10.93 -4.46
N ALA A 39 -0.02 12.15 -4.56
CA ALA A 39 -0.92 12.52 -5.66
C ALA A 39 -0.25 12.44 -7.04
N ALA A 40 0.99 12.93 -7.17
CA ALA A 40 1.76 12.82 -8.41
C ALA A 40 2.01 11.36 -8.81
N ALA A 41 2.40 10.50 -7.86
CA ALA A 41 2.54 9.07 -8.11
C ALA A 41 1.23 8.43 -8.59
N GLY A 42 0.12 8.75 -7.91
CA GLY A 42 -1.22 8.31 -8.31
C GLY A 42 -1.58 8.74 -9.74
N ARG A 43 -1.33 10.01 -10.11
CA ARG A 43 -1.62 10.53 -11.46
C ARG A 43 -0.81 9.79 -12.52
N ILE A 44 0.46 9.53 -12.28
CA ILE A 44 1.31 8.76 -13.20
C ILE A 44 0.75 7.35 -13.41
N LEU A 45 0.31 6.67 -12.34
CA LEU A 45 -0.23 5.30 -12.43
C LEU A 45 -1.54 5.21 -13.23
N VAL A 46 -2.38 6.23 -13.16
CA VAL A 46 -3.71 6.21 -13.81
C VAL A 46 -3.77 6.94 -15.14
N SER A 47 -2.70 7.61 -15.57
CA SER A 47 -2.65 8.33 -16.85
C SER A 47 -2.28 7.43 -18.01
N ASP A 48 -2.85 7.66 -19.20
CA ASP A 48 -2.44 6.96 -20.43
C ASP A 48 -1.12 7.49 -20.98
N THR A 49 -0.82 8.75 -20.67
CA THR A 49 0.41 9.45 -21.03
C THR A 49 0.94 10.15 -19.78
N ILE A 50 2.24 10.00 -19.51
CA ILE A 50 2.87 10.67 -18.38
C ILE A 50 2.85 12.19 -18.60
N ASN A 51 2.31 12.93 -17.65
CA ASN A 51 2.52 14.37 -17.57
C ASN A 51 3.89 14.64 -16.96
N LEU A 52 4.81 15.24 -17.72
CA LEU A 52 6.18 15.47 -17.25
C LEU A 52 6.25 16.45 -16.07
N ASP A 53 5.21 17.28 -15.89
CA ASP A 53 5.08 18.18 -14.74
C ASP A 53 4.87 17.42 -13.42
N ASP A 54 4.46 16.14 -13.47
CA ASP A 54 4.32 15.29 -12.27
C ASP A 54 5.68 14.74 -11.79
N ILE A 55 6.74 14.76 -12.62
CA ILE A 55 8.05 14.19 -12.25
C ILE A 55 8.72 14.94 -11.09
N PRO A 56 8.81 16.29 -11.09
CA PRO A 56 9.34 17.02 -9.93
C PRO A 56 8.58 16.71 -8.64
N ALA A 57 7.24 16.73 -8.68
CA ALA A 57 6.41 16.42 -7.51
C ALA A 57 6.58 14.97 -7.02
N LEU A 58 6.76 14.00 -7.93
CA LEU A 58 7.09 12.62 -7.58
C LEU A 58 8.42 12.52 -6.82
N LEU A 59 9.45 13.25 -7.25
CA LEU A 59 10.76 13.25 -6.59
C LEU A 59 10.73 13.98 -5.24
N ASP A 60 9.98 15.07 -5.14
CA ASP A 60 9.81 15.81 -3.88
C ASP A 60 9.02 14.99 -2.86
N GLY A 61 8.00 14.23 -3.29
CA GLY A 61 7.30 13.27 -2.44
C GLY A 61 8.22 12.16 -1.90
N LEU A 62 9.16 11.66 -2.72
CA LEU A 62 10.19 10.71 -2.27
C LEU A 62 11.16 11.32 -1.26
N ASP A 63 11.50 12.60 -1.41
CA ASP A 63 12.35 13.33 -0.46
C ASP A 63 11.68 13.42 0.91
N ILE A 64 10.38 13.75 0.95
CA ILE A 64 9.58 13.78 2.17
C ILE A 64 9.50 12.38 2.81
N LEU A 65 9.28 11.33 2.01
CA LEU A 65 9.25 9.94 2.50
C LEU A 65 10.62 9.51 3.08
N ALA A 66 11.72 9.91 2.45
CA ALA A 66 13.07 9.65 2.94
C ALA A 66 13.34 10.38 4.26
N HIS A 67 12.98 11.66 4.36
CA HIS A 67 13.13 12.44 5.58
C HIS A 67 12.31 11.84 6.73
N ALA A 68 11.04 11.51 6.49
CA ALA A 68 10.17 10.89 7.49
C ALA A 68 10.71 9.53 7.95
N ALA A 69 11.35 8.76 7.06
CA ALA A 69 12.02 7.50 7.41
C ALA A 69 13.23 7.72 8.32
N GLU A 70 14.04 8.76 8.09
CA GLU A 70 15.18 9.12 8.93
C GLU A 70 14.74 9.53 10.35
N GLU A 71 13.71 10.38 10.47
CA GLU A 71 13.17 10.78 11.78
C GLU A 71 12.59 9.58 12.56
N SER A 72 11.92 8.69 11.85
CA SER A 72 11.30 7.48 12.42
C SER A 72 12.30 6.56 13.11
N HIS A 73 13.54 6.47 12.59
CA HIS A 73 14.62 5.70 13.23
C HIS A 73 15.00 6.28 14.59
N LEU A 74 14.99 7.61 14.74
CA LEU A 74 15.34 8.26 16.00
C LEU A 74 14.36 7.92 17.12
N TYR A 75 13.10 7.66 16.78
CA TYR A 75 12.03 7.38 17.73
C TYR A 75 11.61 5.91 17.81
N GLY A 76 12.22 5.03 17.01
CA GLY A 76 11.91 3.60 16.98
C GLY A 76 10.47 3.29 16.56
N LYS A 77 9.87 4.12 15.69
CA LYS A 77 8.50 3.97 15.19
C LYS A 77 8.50 3.97 13.67
N CYS A 78 7.46 3.43 13.03
CA CYS A 78 7.26 3.62 11.59
C CYS A 78 6.82 5.07 11.32
N ALA A 79 7.24 5.64 10.19
CA ALA A 79 6.79 6.95 9.75
C ALA A 79 5.26 6.97 9.61
N ARG A 80 4.66 8.09 9.97
CA ARG A 80 3.21 8.27 9.93
C ARG A 80 2.88 9.51 9.14
N PHE A 81 1.76 9.44 8.44
CA PHE A 81 1.24 10.55 7.64
C PHE A 81 -0.20 10.80 8.08
N ASP A 82 -0.64 12.04 7.89
CA ASP A 82 -2.03 12.43 8.14
C ASP A 82 -2.82 12.34 6.84
N ASP A 83 -4.03 11.77 6.93
CA ASP A 83 -5.00 11.96 5.87
C ASP A 83 -5.65 13.35 5.92
N THR A 84 -6.47 13.65 4.93
CA THR A 84 -7.20 14.92 4.80
C THR A 84 -8.24 15.18 5.89
N LEU A 85 -8.49 14.21 6.78
CA LEU A 85 -9.32 14.35 7.98
C LEU A 85 -8.48 14.43 9.27
N GLY A 86 -7.15 14.41 9.16
CA GLY A 86 -6.22 14.44 10.29
C GLY A 86 -6.03 13.09 10.98
N PHE A 87 -6.47 11.98 10.38
CA PHE A 87 -6.16 10.66 10.93
C PHE A 87 -4.73 10.28 10.58
N THR A 88 -3.91 10.12 11.60
CA THR A 88 -2.54 9.64 11.49
C THR A 88 -2.51 8.11 11.47
N ARG A 89 -1.95 7.49 10.42
CA ARG A 89 -1.84 6.03 10.32
C ARG A 89 -0.44 5.55 9.91
N PRO A 90 0.06 4.45 10.50
CA PRO A 90 1.37 3.91 10.16
C PRO A 90 1.40 3.17 8.81
N CYS A 91 0.24 2.75 8.29
CA CYS A 91 0.16 2.11 6.98
C CYS A 91 0.31 3.09 5.80
N TYR A 92 0.22 4.40 6.04
CA TYR A 92 0.32 5.39 4.98
C TYR A 92 1.74 5.53 4.42
N HIS A 93 2.78 5.47 5.25
CA HIS A 93 4.16 5.50 4.75
C HIS A 93 4.45 4.38 3.73
N PRO A 94 4.24 3.08 4.05
CA PRO A 94 4.46 2.04 3.07
C PRO A 94 3.51 2.14 1.87
N MET A 95 2.23 2.52 2.04
CA MET A 95 1.34 2.78 0.88
C MET A 95 1.93 3.83 -0.07
N LEU A 96 2.35 4.98 0.45
CA LEU A 96 2.90 6.07 -0.35
C LEU A 96 4.19 5.65 -1.04
N LEU A 97 5.11 4.99 -0.34
CA LEU A 97 6.33 4.48 -0.95
C LEU A 97 6.06 3.44 -2.04
N HIS A 98 5.10 2.54 -1.83
CA HIS A 98 4.68 1.56 -2.85
C HIS A 98 4.21 2.24 -4.14
N LEU A 99 3.34 3.26 -4.00
CA LEU A 99 2.84 4.06 -5.12
C LEU A 99 3.97 4.78 -5.87
N HIS A 100 4.91 5.39 -5.15
CA HIS A 100 6.06 6.07 -5.77
C HIS A 100 6.96 5.09 -6.52
N LEU A 101 7.22 3.91 -5.94
CA LEU A 101 8.00 2.86 -6.61
C LEU A 101 7.31 2.38 -7.89
N ALA A 102 6.00 2.19 -7.85
CA ALA A 102 5.20 1.84 -9.02
C ALA A 102 5.25 2.95 -10.09
N ALA A 103 5.01 4.20 -9.71
CA ALA A 103 5.06 5.35 -10.61
C ALA A 103 6.45 5.54 -11.24
N LEU A 104 7.53 5.35 -10.48
CA LEU A 104 8.90 5.42 -10.98
C LEU A 104 9.16 4.41 -12.09
N THR A 105 8.57 3.21 -12.06
CA THR A 105 8.75 2.24 -13.15
C THR A 105 8.12 2.67 -14.47
N ILE A 106 7.04 3.45 -14.39
CA ILE A 106 6.41 4.06 -15.57
C ILE A 106 7.21 5.28 -16.02
N ALA A 107 7.67 6.11 -15.07
CA ALA A 107 8.39 7.36 -15.34
C ALA A 107 9.85 7.17 -15.75
N GLN A 108 10.47 6.02 -15.47
CA GLN A 108 11.91 5.77 -15.69
C GLN A 108 12.42 6.18 -17.08
N PRO A 109 11.73 5.92 -18.20
CA PRO A 109 12.19 6.33 -19.53
C PRO A 109 12.31 7.84 -19.74
N HIS A 110 11.71 8.64 -18.84
CA HIS A 110 11.65 10.09 -18.91
C HIS A 110 12.55 10.80 -17.89
N LEU A 111 13.20 10.04 -16.99
CA LEU A 111 14.12 10.60 -16.00
C LEU A 111 15.50 10.84 -16.62
N SER A 112 16.10 11.98 -16.32
CA SER A 112 17.53 12.18 -16.58
C SER A 112 18.37 11.22 -15.72
N PRO A 113 19.64 10.96 -16.08
CA PRO A 113 20.53 10.14 -15.26
C PRO A 113 20.60 10.61 -13.79
N ASP A 114 20.72 11.93 -13.57
CA ASP A 114 20.78 12.53 -12.24
C ASP A 114 19.46 12.35 -11.46
N GLN A 115 18.32 12.47 -12.14
CA GLN A 115 17.01 12.24 -11.53
C GLN A 115 16.82 10.77 -11.14
N LEU A 116 17.26 9.84 -11.99
CA LEU A 116 17.20 8.40 -11.71
C LEU A 116 18.10 8.02 -10.54
N GLU A 117 19.32 8.57 -10.48
CA GLU A 117 20.23 8.39 -9.35
C GLU A 117 19.61 8.92 -8.05
N ARG A 118 19.08 10.15 -8.07
CA ARG A 118 18.36 10.74 -6.94
C ARG A 118 17.17 9.88 -6.51
N ALA A 119 16.33 9.43 -7.44
CA ALA A 119 15.19 8.57 -7.14
C ALA A 119 15.62 7.25 -6.48
N ASN A 120 16.67 6.61 -7.00
CA ASN A 120 17.22 5.38 -6.43
C ASN A 120 17.79 5.60 -5.02
N GLN A 121 18.41 6.75 -4.75
CA GLN A 121 18.88 7.09 -3.41
C GLN A 121 17.72 7.30 -2.44
N LEU A 122 16.76 8.15 -2.81
CA LEU A 122 15.61 8.51 -1.97
C LEU A 122 14.73 7.30 -1.65
N THR A 123 14.47 6.42 -2.63
CA THR A 123 13.68 5.21 -2.42
C THR A 123 14.33 4.25 -1.43
N ARG A 124 15.66 4.09 -1.45
CA ARG A 124 16.40 3.31 -0.44
C ARG A 124 16.33 3.96 0.94
N GLN A 125 16.48 5.27 1.03
CA GLN A 125 16.34 6.00 2.29
C GLN A 125 14.93 5.87 2.86
N ALA A 126 13.89 6.05 2.05
CA ALA A 126 12.50 5.87 2.46
C ALA A 126 12.21 4.43 2.92
N ALA A 127 12.76 3.42 2.21
CA ALA A 127 12.63 2.00 2.58
C ALA A 127 13.38 1.62 3.85
N SER A 128 14.36 2.41 4.29
CA SER A 128 15.07 2.16 5.55
C SER A 128 14.11 2.17 6.74
N ALA A 129 12.97 2.86 6.66
CA ALA A 129 11.92 2.84 7.69
C ALA A 129 11.39 1.43 8.02
N PHE A 130 11.74 0.41 7.21
CA PHE A 130 11.35 -0.98 7.41
C PHE A 130 12.47 -1.85 7.99
N THR A 131 13.60 -1.27 8.42
CA THR A 131 14.71 -2.00 9.07
C THR A 131 14.25 -2.79 10.30
N TRP A 132 13.22 -2.33 11.01
CA TRP A 132 12.62 -3.04 12.15
C TRP A 132 12.07 -4.43 11.80
N LEU A 133 11.65 -4.68 10.55
CA LEU A 133 11.16 -5.99 10.11
C LEU A 133 12.21 -7.09 10.22
N ALA A 134 13.49 -6.73 10.04
CA ALA A 134 14.60 -7.64 10.25
C ALA A 134 14.61 -8.20 11.68
N GLY A 135 14.14 -7.41 12.65
CA GLY A 135 14.00 -7.83 14.04
C GLY A 135 13.10 -9.05 14.22
N PHE A 136 12.05 -9.20 13.39
CA PHE A 136 11.25 -10.43 13.42
C PHE A 136 12.01 -11.59 12.86
N VAL A 137 12.62 -11.43 11.68
CA VAL A 137 13.31 -12.52 10.99
C VAL A 137 14.50 -13.02 11.78
N VAL A 138 15.43 -12.13 12.14
CA VAL A 138 16.68 -12.44 12.85
C VAL A 138 16.42 -13.08 14.21
N ASN A 139 15.45 -12.57 14.97
CA ASN A 139 15.18 -13.06 16.32
C ASN A 139 14.11 -14.17 16.36
N ASN A 140 13.63 -14.62 15.20
CA ASN A 140 12.50 -15.54 15.10
C ASN A 140 11.28 -15.13 15.95
N LYS A 141 11.00 -13.83 16.03
CA LYS A 141 9.88 -13.30 16.82
C LYS A 141 8.57 -13.43 16.06
N PRO A 142 7.45 -13.71 16.74
CA PRO A 142 6.12 -13.58 16.16
C PRO A 142 5.87 -12.11 15.78
N ILE A 143 5.07 -11.90 14.73
CA ILE A 143 4.65 -10.57 14.31
C ILE A 143 3.50 -10.13 15.22
N PRO A 144 3.58 -8.95 15.87
CA PRO A 144 2.49 -8.44 16.68
C PRO A 144 1.22 -8.28 15.86
N VAL A 145 0.11 -8.68 16.47
CA VAL A 145 -1.24 -8.65 15.88
C VAL A 145 -1.62 -7.25 15.36
N LEU A 146 -1.19 -6.19 16.04
CA LEU A 146 -1.48 -4.79 15.68
C LEU A 146 -0.54 -4.21 14.61
N GLU A 147 0.39 -5.01 14.08
CA GLU A 147 1.39 -4.57 13.10
C GLU A 147 1.29 -5.33 11.77
N ILE A 148 0.37 -6.30 11.65
CA ILE A 148 0.27 -7.19 10.49
C ILE A 148 0.09 -6.42 9.17
N GLU A 149 -0.78 -5.41 9.15
CA GLU A 149 -1.03 -4.58 7.98
C GLU A 149 0.20 -3.77 7.57
N GLN A 150 0.95 -3.29 8.55
CA GLN A 150 2.20 -2.56 8.31
C GLN A 150 3.27 -3.50 7.77
N VAL A 151 3.38 -4.71 8.33
CA VAL A 151 4.31 -5.73 7.81
C VAL A 151 3.97 -6.07 6.38
N ILE A 152 2.70 -6.36 6.05
CA ILE A 152 2.32 -6.72 4.68
C ILE A 152 2.57 -5.55 3.71
N MET A 153 2.13 -4.32 4.06
CA MET A 153 2.33 -3.16 3.18
C MET A 153 3.82 -2.84 2.99
N ALA A 154 4.62 -2.86 4.06
CA ALA A 154 6.07 -2.68 3.95
C ALA A 154 6.72 -3.79 3.12
N THR A 155 6.26 -5.03 3.25
CA THR A 155 6.74 -6.16 2.45
C THR A 155 6.39 -5.98 0.97
N ALA A 156 5.22 -5.44 0.65
CA ALA A 156 4.85 -5.05 -0.72
C ALA A 156 5.79 -3.98 -1.30
N CYS A 157 6.30 -3.04 -0.47
CA CYS A 157 7.36 -2.11 -0.87
C CYS A 157 8.70 -2.81 -1.09
N LEU A 158 9.11 -3.66 -0.15
CA LEU A 158 10.38 -4.37 -0.20
C LEU A 158 10.52 -5.26 -1.44
N ASN A 159 9.39 -5.73 -1.97
CA ASN A 159 9.35 -6.50 -3.21
C ASN A 159 9.91 -5.76 -4.44
N TRP A 160 9.95 -4.42 -4.42
CA TRP A 160 10.63 -3.64 -5.47
C TRP A 160 12.15 -3.77 -5.42
N PHE A 161 12.69 -4.21 -4.28
CA PHE A 161 14.12 -4.41 -4.02
C PHE A 161 14.47 -5.90 -3.88
N ARG A 162 13.59 -6.80 -4.35
CA ARG A 162 13.67 -8.26 -4.10
C ARG A 162 15.01 -8.91 -4.44
N ASP A 163 15.70 -8.38 -5.46
CA ASP A 163 16.96 -8.93 -5.97
C ASP A 163 18.20 -8.29 -5.31
N LEU A 164 18.01 -7.25 -4.50
CA LEU A 164 19.10 -6.66 -3.73
C LEU A 164 19.45 -7.57 -2.54
N PRO A 165 20.74 -7.63 -2.14
CA PRO A 165 21.12 -8.23 -0.88
C PRO A 165 20.39 -7.55 0.28
N ALA A 166 19.86 -8.35 1.21
CA ALA A 166 19.10 -7.85 2.36
C ALA A 166 19.90 -6.81 3.18
N SER A 167 21.23 -6.92 3.23
CA SER A 167 22.12 -5.94 3.86
C SER A 167 22.04 -4.53 3.28
N GLN A 168 21.70 -4.38 2.00
CA GLN A 168 21.55 -3.06 1.38
C GLN A 168 20.25 -2.37 1.80
N ILE A 169 19.29 -3.11 2.37
CA ILE A 169 17.99 -2.60 2.77
C ILE A 169 17.89 -2.50 4.30
N PHE A 170 18.23 -3.57 5.00
CA PHE A 170 18.08 -3.67 6.45
C PHE A 170 19.37 -3.39 7.23
N GLY A 171 20.48 -3.11 6.54
CA GLY A 171 21.79 -2.89 7.13
C GLY A 171 22.53 -4.18 7.54
N ASN A 172 23.64 -4.03 8.26
CA ASN A 172 24.58 -5.14 8.56
C ASN A 172 24.13 -6.07 9.71
N ASN A 173 23.03 -5.77 10.40
CA ASN A 173 22.60 -6.50 11.59
C ASN A 173 21.67 -7.68 11.27
N LEU A 174 21.91 -8.37 10.16
CA LEU A 174 21.06 -9.48 9.67
C LEU A 174 21.58 -10.88 10.02
N GLY A 175 22.77 -10.97 10.62
CA GLY A 175 23.40 -12.26 10.91
C GLY A 175 23.52 -13.12 9.64
N GLN A 176 22.98 -14.34 9.68
CA GLN A 176 23.03 -15.27 8.54
C GLN A 176 22.28 -14.80 7.29
N PHE A 177 21.37 -13.83 7.40
CA PHE A 177 20.55 -13.36 6.28
C PHE A 177 21.19 -12.21 5.49
N GLN A 178 22.40 -11.75 5.87
CA GLN A 178 23.03 -10.55 5.30
C GLN A 178 23.21 -10.61 3.77
N ASN A 179 23.51 -11.80 3.26
CA ASN A 179 23.76 -12.06 1.85
C ASN A 179 22.55 -12.66 1.12
N ASN A 180 21.45 -12.91 1.83
CA ASN A 180 20.24 -13.42 1.21
C ASN A 180 19.59 -12.32 0.35
N PRO A 181 18.94 -12.68 -0.77
CA PRO A 181 18.05 -11.77 -1.46
C PRO A 181 16.93 -11.29 -0.53
N ALA A 182 16.47 -10.06 -0.72
CA ALA A 182 15.32 -9.54 0.03
C ALA A 182 14.05 -10.39 -0.17
N ALA A 183 13.95 -11.11 -1.29
CA ALA A 183 12.89 -12.10 -1.55
C ALA A 183 12.75 -13.16 -0.44
N ASP A 184 13.86 -13.67 0.10
CA ASP A 184 13.80 -14.69 1.17
C ASP A 184 13.20 -14.13 2.45
N ILE A 185 13.52 -12.87 2.76
CA ILE A 185 13.01 -12.15 3.93
C ILE A 185 11.51 -11.90 3.78
N ILE A 186 11.09 -11.48 2.58
CA ILE A 186 9.68 -11.30 2.21
C ILE A 186 8.91 -12.60 2.43
N ASP A 187 9.43 -13.72 1.92
CA ASP A 187 8.81 -15.04 2.06
C ASP A 187 8.63 -15.46 3.52
N ILE A 188 9.65 -15.25 4.36
CA ILE A 188 9.59 -15.55 5.79
C ILE A 188 8.52 -14.70 6.48
N LEU A 189 8.48 -13.39 6.21
CA LEU A 189 7.53 -12.47 6.82
C LEU A 189 6.08 -12.86 6.46
N ILE A 190 5.79 -13.04 5.17
CA ILE A 190 4.42 -13.40 4.74
C ILE A 190 4.03 -14.78 5.24
N SER A 191 4.93 -15.77 5.19
CA SER A 191 4.63 -17.11 5.71
C SER A 191 4.28 -17.06 7.20
N ARG A 192 4.94 -16.21 8.00
CA ARG A 192 4.61 -16.02 9.42
C ARG A 192 3.31 -15.29 9.65
N VAL A 193 2.97 -14.30 8.82
CA VAL A 193 1.65 -13.67 8.91
C VAL A 193 0.58 -14.73 8.62
N LEU A 194 0.72 -15.46 7.51
CA LEU A 194 -0.28 -16.42 7.07
C LEU A 194 -0.36 -17.67 7.97
N SER A 195 0.68 -18.00 8.75
CA SER A 195 0.65 -19.12 9.70
C SER A 195 -0.24 -18.84 10.92
N HIS A 196 -0.70 -17.60 11.12
CA HIS A 196 -1.56 -17.18 12.23
C HIS A 196 -2.93 -16.68 11.75
N MET A 197 -3.33 -17.05 10.52
CA MET A 197 -4.68 -16.74 10.02
C MET A 197 -5.75 -17.24 10.98
N GLY A 198 -6.83 -16.46 11.07
CA GLY A 198 -7.98 -16.83 11.88
C GLY A 198 -8.76 -18.00 11.29
N HIS A 199 -9.57 -18.64 12.13
CA HIS A 199 -10.25 -19.88 11.77
C HIS A 199 -11.35 -19.68 10.72
N ASP A 200 -11.97 -18.49 10.68
CA ASP A 200 -13.09 -18.18 9.78
C ASP A 200 -12.64 -17.52 8.47
N GLY A 201 -11.32 -17.49 8.21
CA GLY A 201 -10.72 -16.97 6.99
C GLY A 201 -10.20 -15.54 7.08
N GLU A 202 -10.41 -14.85 8.20
CA GLU A 202 -9.77 -13.58 8.53
C GLU A 202 -8.25 -13.70 8.59
N LEU A 203 -7.54 -12.61 8.31
CA LEU A 203 -6.08 -12.59 8.36
C LEU A 203 -5.58 -12.78 9.79
N ARG A 204 -6.35 -12.31 10.78
CA ARG A 204 -6.13 -12.60 12.20
C ARG A 204 -7.45 -12.58 12.99
N PRO A 205 -7.61 -13.43 14.01
CA PRO A 205 -8.79 -13.39 14.86
C PRO A 205 -9.01 -12.00 15.47
N PHE A 206 -10.27 -11.58 15.56
CA PHE A 206 -10.62 -10.41 16.35
C PHE A 206 -10.54 -10.76 17.84
N ASP A 207 -9.74 -9.99 18.58
CA ASP A 207 -9.58 -10.15 20.03
C ASP A 207 -10.33 -9.04 20.76
N HIS A 208 -11.49 -9.39 21.33
CA HIS A 208 -12.32 -8.47 22.11
C HIS A 208 -11.62 -7.91 23.35
N ASP A 209 -10.62 -8.62 23.89
CA ASP A 209 -9.90 -8.23 25.10
C ASP A 209 -8.68 -7.36 24.82
N SER A 210 -8.28 -7.24 23.55
CA SER A 210 -7.11 -6.43 23.13
C SER A 210 -7.32 -4.92 23.26
N GLY A 211 -8.56 -4.46 23.50
CA GLY A 211 -8.94 -3.06 23.46
C GLY A 211 -9.02 -2.47 22.05
N ASP A 212 -8.89 -3.33 21.02
CA ASP A 212 -9.01 -2.97 19.62
C ASP A 212 -10.48 -2.76 19.23
N LEU A 213 -10.79 -1.63 18.61
CA LEU A 213 -12.15 -1.36 18.11
C LEU A 213 -12.39 -2.16 16.84
N LEU A 214 -13.60 -2.70 16.68
CA LEU A 214 -13.96 -3.53 15.52
C LEU A 214 -13.69 -2.81 14.18
N ASP A 215 -14.03 -1.52 14.09
CA ASP A 215 -13.76 -0.69 12.90
C ASP A 215 -12.27 -0.57 12.60
N ALA A 216 -11.45 -0.42 13.65
CA ALA A 216 -10.00 -0.35 13.49
C ALA A 216 -9.43 -1.70 13.06
N TRP A 217 -9.99 -2.80 13.56
CA TRP A 217 -9.64 -4.15 13.16
C TRP A 217 -9.94 -4.37 11.68
N TRP A 218 -11.19 -4.14 11.24
CA TRP A 218 -11.58 -4.25 9.83
C TRP A 218 -10.72 -3.38 8.92
N TYR A 219 -10.42 -2.15 9.33
CA TYR A 219 -9.54 -1.26 8.58
C TYR A 219 -8.17 -1.90 8.32
N ARG A 220 -7.52 -2.43 9.36
CA ARG A 220 -6.20 -3.09 9.23
C ARG A 220 -6.28 -4.33 8.36
N GLU A 221 -7.32 -5.15 8.51
CA GLU A 221 -7.52 -6.34 7.68
C GLU A 221 -7.63 -5.99 6.19
N LEU A 222 -8.39 -4.94 5.85
CA LEU A 222 -8.57 -4.52 4.45
C LEU A 222 -7.31 -3.88 3.85
N VAL A 223 -6.57 -3.09 4.64
CA VAL A 223 -5.24 -2.58 4.24
C VAL A 223 -4.28 -3.74 3.99
N ALA A 224 -4.26 -4.73 4.88
CA ALA A 224 -3.43 -5.91 4.73
C ALA A 224 -3.84 -6.73 3.49
N LEU A 225 -5.15 -6.90 3.24
CA LEU A 225 -5.68 -7.54 2.03
C LEU A 225 -5.19 -6.82 0.76
N HIS A 226 -5.19 -5.49 0.76
CA HIS A 226 -4.71 -4.67 -0.35
C HIS A 226 -3.22 -4.91 -0.65
N GLY A 227 -2.37 -4.89 0.38
CA GLY A 227 -0.94 -5.20 0.20
C GLY A 227 -0.68 -6.66 -0.19
N LEU A 228 -1.43 -7.61 0.39
CA LEU A 228 -1.26 -9.03 0.13
C LEU A 228 -1.60 -9.40 -1.31
N ILE A 229 -2.70 -8.85 -1.86
CA ILE A 229 -3.08 -9.12 -3.26
C ILE A 229 -2.03 -8.56 -4.23
N ALA A 230 -1.55 -7.33 -4.00
CA ALA A 230 -0.50 -6.72 -4.82
C ALA A 230 0.80 -7.58 -4.79
N LEU A 231 1.19 -8.02 -3.60
CA LEU A 231 2.37 -8.85 -3.41
C LEU A 231 2.22 -10.24 -4.06
N ALA A 232 1.08 -10.91 -3.87
CA ALA A 232 0.82 -12.24 -4.42
C ALA A 232 0.89 -12.26 -5.94
N ILE A 233 0.30 -11.26 -6.61
CA ILE A 233 0.35 -11.14 -8.07
C ILE A 233 1.77 -10.89 -8.55
N LYS A 234 2.47 -9.91 -7.94
CA LYS A 234 3.81 -9.54 -8.36
C LYS A 234 4.86 -10.64 -8.13
N GLN A 235 4.66 -11.46 -7.11
CA GLN A 235 5.51 -12.62 -6.80
C GLN A 235 5.06 -13.92 -7.48
N GLN A 236 3.92 -13.90 -8.19
CA GLN A 236 3.31 -15.09 -8.79
C GLN A 236 3.07 -16.22 -7.76
N ARG A 237 2.68 -15.85 -6.54
CA ARG A 237 2.48 -16.75 -5.40
C ARG A 237 1.02 -17.14 -5.27
N ILE A 238 0.67 -18.30 -5.83
CA ILE A 238 -0.70 -18.85 -5.84
C ILE A 238 -1.21 -19.08 -4.41
N ASP A 239 -0.34 -19.58 -3.52
CA ASP A 239 -0.66 -19.80 -2.10
C ASP A 239 -1.07 -18.50 -1.38
N TRP A 240 -0.40 -17.39 -1.66
CA TRP A 240 -0.72 -16.08 -1.10
C TRP A 240 -1.99 -15.48 -1.73
N LEU A 241 -2.16 -15.69 -3.04
CA LEU A 241 -3.37 -15.28 -3.74
C LEU A 241 -4.60 -16.00 -3.17
N ASP A 242 -4.52 -17.30 -2.93
CA ASP A 242 -5.61 -18.07 -2.34
C ASP A 242 -5.91 -17.65 -0.89
N ALA A 243 -4.88 -17.27 -0.11
CA ALA A 243 -5.09 -16.66 1.19
C ALA A 243 -5.83 -15.31 1.09
N ALA A 244 -5.42 -14.42 0.18
CA ALA A 244 -6.10 -13.15 -0.06
C ALA A 244 -7.58 -13.34 -0.46
N LYS A 245 -7.88 -14.37 -1.27
CA LYS A 245 -9.26 -14.71 -1.63
C LYS A 245 -10.10 -15.16 -0.44
N ARG A 246 -9.54 -15.99 0.46
CA ARG A 246 -10.24 -16.41 1.69
C ARG A 246 -10.54 -15.23 2.61
N ILE A 247 -9.58 -14.32 2.77
CA ILE A 247 -9.74 -13.09 3.56
C ILE A 247 -10.84 -12.20 2.96
N ALA A 248 -10.81 -12.00 1.63
CA ALA A 248 -11.87 -11.29 0.93
C ALA A 248 -13.25 -11.95 1.13
N ALA A 249 -13.33 -13.28 1.03
CA ALA A 249 -14.57 -14.02 1.26
C ALA A 249 -15.10 -13.82 2.69
N HIS A 250 -14.22 -13.84 3.69
CA HIS A 250 -14.57 -13.57 5.08
C HIS A 250 -15.15 -12.15 5.24
N HIS A 251 -14.50 -11.13 4.71
CA HIS A 251 -14.97 -9.74 4.83
C HIS A 251 -16.26 -9.48 4.06
N LEU A 252 -16.45 -10.12 2.90
CA LEU A 252 -17.72 -10.07 2.19
C LEU A 252 -18.88 -10.60 3.05
N ALA A 253 -18.63 -11.66 3.83
CA ALA A 253 -19.64 -12.28 4.67
C ALA A 253 -19.86 -11.57 6.02
N ASN A 254 -18.83 -10.91 6.57
CA ASN A 254 -18.82 -10.47 7.97
C ASN A 254 -18.62 -8.96 8.17
N THR A 255 -18.10 -8.21 7.20
CA THR A 255 -17.88 -6.77 7.33
C THR A 255 -19.06 -6.00 6.78
N GLN A 256 -19.57 -5.04 7.55
CA GLN A 256 -20.63 -4.16 7.04
C GLN A 256 -20.05 -3.17 6.01
N PRO A 257 -20.77 -2.93 4.90
CA PRO A 257 -20.27 -2.07 3.82
C PRO A 257 -19.92 -0.64 4.26
N ASP A 258 -20.64 -0.10 5.25
CA ASP A 258 -20.45 1.24 5.81
C ASP A 258 -19.03 1.51 6.29
N HIS A 259 -18.34 0.51 6.84
CA HIS A 259 -16.94 0.61 7.27
C HIS A 259 -15.91 0.57 6.12
N THR A 260 -16.35 0.32 4.88
CA THR A 260 -15.52 0.33 3.66
C THR A 260 -15.84 1.47 2.70
N THR A 261 -16.78 2.35 3.09
CA THR A 261 -17.41 3.34 2.19
C THR A 261 -16.48 4.42 1.65
N ALA A 262 -15.44 4.81 2.40
CA ALA A 262 -14.62 5.98 2.04
C ALA A 262 -13.25 5.63 1.45
N GLN A 263 -12.72 4.44 1.71
CA GLN A 263 -11.39 4.02 1.27
C GLN A 263 -11.48 2.57 0.77
N PRO A 264 -11.47 2.33 -0.56
CA PRO A 264 -11.78 1.02 -1.15
C PRO A 264 -10.59 0.04 -1.06
N TRP A 265 -10.10 -0.19 0.15
CA TRP A 265 -9.03 -1.12 0.43
C TRP A 265 -9.42 -2.54 0.01
N GLY A 266 -8.49 -3.25 -0.64
CA GLY A 266 -8.71 -4.60 -1.15
C GLY A 266 -9.61 -4.71 -2.38
N VAL A 267 -10.11 -3.60 -2.96
CA VAL A 267 -11.05 -3.62 -4.12
C VAL A 267 -10.54 -4.45 -5.31
N ALA A 268 -9.24 -4.47 -5.58
CA ALA A 268 -8.65 -5.32 -6.62
C ALA A 268 -8.85 -6.82 -6.35
N CYS A 269 -8.81 -7.24 -5.08
CA CYS A 269 -9.06 -8.64 -4.71
C CYS A 269 -10.52 -9.03 -4.98
N TYR A 270 -11.48 -8.17 -4.62
CA TYR A 270 -12.89 -8.39 -4.90
C TYR A 270 -13.20 -8.38 -6.40
N ALA A 271 -12.66 -7.41 -7.14
CA ALA A 271 -12.83 -7.30 -8.59
C ALA A 271 -12.24 -8.48 -9.38
N SER A 272 -11.26 -9.18 -8.81
CA SER A 272 -10.65 -10.37 -9.42
C SER A 272 -11.51 -11.64 -9.29
N GLN A 273 -12.55 -11.62 -8.45
CA GLN A 273 -13.36 -12.78 -8.12
C GLN A 273 -14.79 -12.56 -8.59
N ILE A 274 -15.25 -13.42 -9.51
CA ILE A 274 -16.55 -13.25 -10.16
C ILE A 274 -17.72 -13.18 -9.16
N ASP A 275 -17.65 -13.97 -8.09
CA ASP A 275 -18.67 -14.04 -7.05
C ASP A 275 -18.69 -12.80 -6.15
N PHE A 276 -17.63 -11.97 -6.17
CA PHE A 276 -17.48 -10.80 -5.29
C PHE A 276 -17.63 -9.47 -6.04
N ASN A 277 -17.95 -9.53 -7.33
CA ASN A 277 -18.12 -8.37 -8.21
C ASN A 277 -19.14 -7.36 -7.68
N SER A 278 -20.26 -7.81 -7.10
CA SER A 278 -21.26 -6.89 -6.53
C SER A 278 -20.71 -6.07 -5.37
N PHE A 279 -19.78 -6.63 -4.60
CA PHE A 279 -19.11 -5.92 -3.52
C PHE A 279 -18.06 -4.94 -4.04
N ALA A 280 -17.33 -5.31 -5.09
CA ALA A 280 -16.46 -4.37 -5.80
C ALA A 280 -17.25 -3.19 -6.41
N ASP A 281 -18.41 -3.45 -7.04
CA ASP A 281 -19.30 -2.39 -7.52
C ASP A 281 -19.76 -1.49 -6.36
N GLN A 282 -20.18 -2.07 -5.23
CA GLN A 282 -20.59 -1.32 -4.05
C GLN A 282 -19.47 -0.42 -3.51
N GLN A 283 -18.25 -0.93 -3.33
CA GLN A 283 -17.10 -0.15 -2.86
C GLN A 283 -16.77 1.02 -3.79
N LEU A 284 -16.84 0.82 -5.10
CA LEU A 284 -16.58 1.89 -6.07
C LEU A 284 -17.68 2.95 -6.06
N HIS A 285 -18.95 2.54 -5.93
CA HIS A 285 -20.07 3.46 -5.81
C HIS A 285 -20.02 4.27 -4.51
N ASP A 286 -19.72 3.63 -3.38
CA ASP A 286 -19.61 4.32 -2.10
C ASP A 286 -18.44 5.31 -2.09
N CYS A 287 -17.32 4.92 -2.69
CA CYS A 287 -16.17 5.79 -2.86
C CYS A 287 -16.51 7.03 -3.73
N GLU A 288 -17.23 6.84 -4.83
CA GLU A 288 -17.70 7.93 -5.70
C GLU A 288 -18.70 8.85 -4.96
N ALA A 289 -19.66 8.27 -4.25
CA ALA A 289 -20.66 9.02 -3.48
C ALA A 289 -20.01 9.85 -2.36
N ASN A 290 -19.10 9.26 -1.57
CA ASN A 290 -18.41 9.94 -0.49
C ASN A 290 -17.55 11.11 -0.99
N TRP A 291 -16.85 10.91 -2.11
CA TRP A 291 -16.06 11.97 -2.74
C TRP A 291 -16.90 13.21 -3.06
N HIS A 292 -18.11 13.02 -3.57
CA HIS A 292 -19.02 14.13 -3.88
C HIS A 292 -19.55 14.84 -2.62
N LEU A 293 -19.71 14.12 -1.50
CA LEU A 293 -20.22 14.68 -0.25
C LEU A 293 -19.15 15.48 0.52
N THR A 294 -17.90 15.01 0.56
CA THR A 294 -16.85 15.58 1.43
C THR A 294 -16.06 16.73 0.80
N ARG A 295 -16.42 17.17 -0.43
CA ARG A 295 -15.73 18.23 -1.18
C ARG A 295 -14.19 18.09 -1.22
N GLY A 296 -13.66 16.88 -1.20
CA GLY A 296 -12.21 16.67 -1.21
C GLY A 296 -11.64 15.93 0.00
N GLY A 297 -12.32 16.03 1.15
CA GLY A 297 -11.74 15.71 2.46
C GLY A 297 -11.47 14.23 2.77
N SER A 298 -12.04 13.28 2.04
CA SER A 298 -11.69 11.86 2.15
C SER A 298 -11.05 11.30 0.87
N GLY A 299 -11.02 12.11 -0.19
CA GLY A 299 -10.84 11.59 -1.53
C GLY A 299 -9.42 11.28 -1.92
N VAL A 300 -8.41 11.92 -1.32
CA VAL A 300 -7.03 11.67 -1.74
C VAL A 300 -6.59 10.26 -1.39
N VAL A 301 -6.84 9.77 -0.16
CA VAL A 301 -6.51 8.38 0.20
C VAL A 301 -7.27 7.41 -0.70
N ALA A 302 -8.57 7.64 -0.89
CA ALA A 302 -9.40 6.82 -1.76
C ALA A 302 -8.84 6.76 -3.20
N ALA A 303 -8.44 7.91 -3.74
CA ALA A 303 -7.88 8.00 -5.08
C ALA A 303 -6.54 7.28 -5.21
N LEU A 304 -5.68 7.38 -4.20
CA LEU A 304 -4.39 6.68 -4.14
C LEU A 304 -4.58 5.15 -4.05
N VAL A 305 -5.51 4.69 -3.21
CA VAL A 305 -5.87 3.27 -3.11
C VAL A 305 -6.42 2.74 -4.43
N LEU A 306 -7.26 3.52 -5.13
CA LEU A 306 -7.79 3.16 -6.45
C LEU A 306 -6.71 3.15 -7.54
N ALA A 307 -5.73 4.06 -7.48
CA ALA A 307 -4.60 4.07 -8.39
C ALA A 307 -3.77 2.78 -8.25
N ASP A 308 -3.46 2.41 -7.00
CA ASP A 308 -2.71 1.17 -6.73
C ASP A 308 -3.50 -0.09 -7.11
N ALA A 309 -4.79 -0.13 -6.78
CA ALA A 309 -5.66 -1.23 -7.15
C ALA A 309 -5.78 -1.40 -8.68
N SER A 310 -5.82 -0.29 -9.43
CA SER A 310 -5.79 -0.31 -10.89
C SER A 310 -4.46 -0.83 -11.42
N PHE A 311 -3.33 -0.39 -10.86
CA PHE A 311 -2.01 -0.90 -11.22
C PHE A 311 -1.91 -2.42 -10.98
N THR A 312 -2.36 -2.88 -9.82
CA THR A 312 -2.43 -4.30 -9.46
C THR A 312 -3.34 -5.09 -10.41
N ALA A 313 -4.54 -4.59 -10.70
CA ALA A 313 -5.47 -5.24 -11.62
C ALA A 313 -4.92 -5.31 -13.06
N ASN A 314 -4.14 -4.32 -13.49
CA ASN A 314 -3.47 -4.35 -14.78
C ASN A 314 -2.42 -5.47 -14.83
N ALA A 315 -1.65 -5.67 -13.75
CA ALA A 315 -0.69 -6.77 -13.66
C ALA A 315 -1.36 -8.16 -13.68
N MET A 316 -2.58 -8.30 -13.16
CA MET A 316 -3.36 -9.54 -13.24
C MET A 316 -3.89 -9.85 -14.66
N LEU A 317 -4.04 -8.83 -15.51
CA LEU A 317 -4.53 -8.97 -16.88
C LEU A 317 -3.42 -9.30 -17.88
N ALA A 318 -2.15 -9.11 -17.50
CA ALA A 318 -0.97 -9.37 -18.29
C ALA A 318 -0.57 -10.86 -18.25
#